data_AF-A0A7M3XXW6-F1
#
_entry.id   AF-A0A7M3XXW6-F1
#
_cell.length_a   1.000
_cell.length_b   1.000
_cell.length_c   1.000
_cell.angle_alpha   90.00
_cell.angle_beta   90.00
_cell.angle_gamma   90.00
#
_symmetry.space_group_name_H-M   'P 1'
#
loop_
_entity.id
_entity.type
_entity.pdbx_description
1 polymer ?
#
loop_
_entity_poly.entity_id
_entity_poly.type
_entity_poly.pdbx_seq_one_letter_code
_entity_poly.pdbx_strand_id
1 'polypeptide(L)' 'MSNTVSPFEVIVDTPDGRLDPEALLKRLPVDGVGAVVSFVGLTRGTEGDTNVLRLEFDAWKEELPKVLHRL' A
#
# COMPACT_ATOMS: atom_id res chain seq x y z
N MET A 1 5.04 28.91 8.93
CA MET A 1 3.90 28.00 8.67
C MET A 1 4.17 26.76 9.51
N SER A 2 3.33 26.48 10.50
CA SER A 2 3.53 25.36 11.43
C SER A 2 3.25 24.06 10.68
N ASN A 3 4.27 23.21 10.51
CA ASN A 3 4.08 21.83 10.08
C ASN A 3 3.45 21.09 11.25
N THR A 4 2.13 20.89 11.21
CA THR A 4 1.45 19.98 12.12
C THR A 4 1.95 18.58 11.81
N VAL A 5 2.89 18.07 12.61
CA VAL A 5 3.32 16.67 12.53
C VAL A 5 2.14 15.84 12.99
N SER A 6 1.53 15.08 12.07
CA SER A 6 0.56 14.05 12.43
C SER A 6 1.22 13.07 13.40
N PRO A 7 0.59 12.69 14.51
CA PRO A 7 1.16 11.74 15.46
C PRO A 7 1.30 10.32 14.88
N PHE A 8 0.77 10.09 13.67
CA PHE A 8 0.80 8.80 13.00
C PHE A 8 1.76 8.85 11.82
N GLU A 9 2.76 7.98 11.86
CA GLU A 9 3.69 7.76 10.76
C GLU A 9 2.96 7.06 9.61
N VAL A 10 2.89 7.71 8.45
CA VAL A 10 2.38 7.12 7.21
C VAL A 10 3.57 6.68 6.37
N ILE A 11 3.71 5.37 6.20
CA ILE A 11 4.78 4.78 5.40
C ILE A 11 4.23 4.41 4.03
N VAL A 12 4.77 5.03 2.98
CA VAL A 12 4.42 4.73 1.59
C VAL A 12 5.61 4.06 0.90
N ASP A 13 5.35 2.96 0.21
CA ASP A 13 6.30 2.25 -0.63
C ASP A 13 5.65 1.93 -1.97
N THR A 14 6.32 2.31 -3.07
CA THR A 14 5.82 2.14 -4.45
C THR A 14 6.85 1.33 -5.25
N PRO A 15 6.96 0.01 -5.00
CA PRO A 15 7.94 -0.81 -5.68
C PRO A 15 7.55 -1.02 -7.15
N ASP A 16 8.56 -1.05 -8.04
CA ASP A 16 8.39 -1.30 -9.48
C ASP A 16 8.16 -2.80 -9.82
N GLY A 17 8.06 -3.65 -8.80
CA GLY A 17 8.00 -5.10 -8.95
C GLY A 17 6.97 -5.73 -8.01
N ARG A 18 7.27 -6.95 -7.57
CA ARG A 18 6.37 -7.69 -6.68
C ARG A 18 6.22 -6.97 -5.34
N LEU A 19 4.97 -6.78 -4.92
CA LEU A 19 4.65 -6.28 -3.59
C LEU A 19 5.09 -7.28 -2.51
N ASP A 20 5.71 -6.77 -1.44
CA ASP A 20 6.04 -7.51 -0.23
C ASP A 20 5.34 -6.88 0.99
N PRO A 21 4.12 -7.37 1.32
CA PRO A 21 3.36 -6.84 2.45
C PRO A 21 4.05 -7.05 3.81
N GLU A 22 4.85 -8.11 3.96
CA GLU A 22 5.55 -8.37 5.22
C GLU A 22 6.69 -7.39 5.45
N ALA A 23 7.43 -7.05 4.39
CA ALA A 23 8.48 -6.03 4.48
C ALA A 23 7.91 -4.66 4.86
N LEU A 24 6.73 -4.30 4.35
CA LEU A 24 6.06 -3.05 4.72
C LEU A 24 5.56 -3.09 6.18
N LEU A 25 4.94 -4.20 6.60
CA LEU A 25 4.48 -4.38 7.99
C LEU A 25 5.62 -4.24 9.01
N LYS A 26 6.81 -4.80 8.71
CA LYS A 26 7.99 -4.75 9.58
C LYS A 26 8.54 -3.33 9.81
N ARG A 27 8.15 -2.35 8.99
CA ARG A 27 8.55 -0.95 9.14
C ARG A 27 7.63 -0.17 10.08
N LEU A 28 6.43 -0.70 10.40
CA LEU A 28 5.48 0.00 11.26
C LEU A 28 5.94 -0.05 12.72
N PRO A 29 5.85 1.08 13.46
CA PRO A 29 6.07 1.08 14.90
C PRO A 29 4.90 0.38 15.59
N VAL A 30 5.16 -0.82 16.13
CA VAL A 30 4.13 -1.67 16.76
C VAL A 30 4.25 -1.80 18.28
N ASP A 31 5.14 -1.01 18.90
CA ASP A 31 5.30 -1.00 20.35
C ASP A 31 4.00 -0.55 21.05
N GLY A 32 3.48 -1.39 21.93
CA GLY A 32 2.21 -1.13 22.63
C GLY A 32 0.95 -1.30 21.77
N VAL A 33 1.06 -1.80 20.54
CA VAL A 33 -0.08 -2.07 19.65
C VAL A 33 -0.66 -3.46 19.94
N GLY A 34 -1.96 -3.53 20.25
CA GLY A 34 -2.64 -4.80 20.56
C GLY A 34 -3.00 -5.65 19.34
N ALA A 35 -3.11 -5.04 18.15
CA ALA A 35 -3.37 -5.73 16.89
C ALA A 35 -3.03 -4.84 15.68
N VAL A 36 -2.65 -5.46 14.56
CA VAL A 36 -2.50 -4.80 13.26
C VAL A 36 -3.49 -5.42 12.28
N VAL A 37 -4.21 -4.60 11.53
CA VAL A 37 -5.08 -5.02 10.42
C VAL A 37 -4.37 -4.71 9.12
N SER A 38 -4.29 -5.69 8.22
CA SER A 38 -3.67 -5.54 6.91
C SER A 38 -4.61 -6.04 5.82
N PHE A 39 -4.58 -5.37 4.67
CA PHE A 39 -5.34 -5.76 3.48
C PHE A 39 -4.37 -5.95 2.30
N VAL A 40 -4.51 -7.07 1.60
CA VAL A 40 -3.73 -7.39 0.40
C VAL A 40 -4.69 -7.68 -0.74
N GLY A 41 -4.61 -6.88 -1.80
CA GLY A 41 -5.34 -7.11 -3.05
C GLY A 41 -4.58 -8.09 -3.93
N LEU A 42 -5.24 -9.17 -4.36
CA LEU A 42 -4.71 -10.14 -5.30
C LEU A 42 -5.52 -10.12 -6.60
N THR A 43 -4.83 -10.24 -7.74
CA THR A 43 -5.50 -10.43 -9.04
C THR A 43 -6.30 -11.73 -9.02
N ARG A 44 -7.60 -11.64 -9.32
CA ARG A 44 -8.48 -12.80 -9.46
C ARG A 44 -8.11 -13.58 -10.74
N GLY A 45 -8.26 -14.90 -10.71
CA GLY A 45 -7.99 -15.76 -11.87
C GLY A 45 -9.07 -15.69 -12.96
N THR A 46 -10.28 -15.20 -12.62
CA THR A 46 -11.40 -15.06 -13.54
C THR A 46 -12.17 -13.77 -13.31
N GLU A 47 -12.82 -13.29 -14.37
CA GLU A 47 -13.80 -12.21 -14.36
C GLU A 47 -15.04 -12.69 -15.13
N GLY A 48 -16.11 -13.03 -14.42
CA GLY A 48 -17.24 -13.76 -15.00
C GLY A 48 -16.78 -15.11 -15.59
N ASP A 49 -17.11 -15.34 -16.85
CA ASP A 49 -16.75 -16.56 -17.58
C ASP A 49 -15.36 -16.48 -18.25
N THR A 50 -14.62 -15.38 -18.06
CA THR A 50 -13.32 -15.16 -18.73
C THR A 50 -12.15 -15.40 -17.79
N ASN A 51 -11.12 -16.10 -18.27
CA ASN A 51 -9.85 -16.27 -17.55
C ASN A 51 -9.01 -14.99 -17.62
N VAL A 52 -8.56 -14.51 -16.47
CA VAL A 52 -7.64 -13.36 -16.35
C VAL A 52 -6.21 -13.87 -16.28
N LEU A 53 -5.40 -13.50 -17.26
CA LEU A 53 -3.99 -13.91 -17.31
C LEU A 53 -3.12 -13.07 -16.37
N ARG A 54 -3.30 -11.74 -16.40
CA ARG A 54 -2.64 -10.77 -15.52
C ARG A 54 -3.38 -9.44 -15.55
N LEU A 55 -3.11 -8.60 -14.55
CA LEU A 55 -3.42 -7.18 -14.60
C LEU A 55 -2.13 -6.40 -14.82
N GLU A 56 -2.23 -5.34 -15.61
CA GLU A 56 -1.17 -4.37 -15.78
C GLU A 56 -1.59 -3.11 -15.03
N PHE A 57 -0.70 -2.65 -14.15
CA PHE A 57 -0.91 -1.46 -13.34
C PHE A 57 0.01 -0.36 -13.85
N ASP A 58 -0.54 0.83 -14.03
CA ASP A 58 0.21 2.03 -14.34
C ASP A 58 -0.21 3.12 -13.35
N ALA A 59 0.74 4.00 -13.03
CA ALA A 59 0.52 5.09 -12.10
C ALA A 59 1.42 6.26 -12.43
N TRP A 60 0.92 7.46 -12.17
CA TRP A 60 1.77 8.63 -12.12
C TRP A 60 2.67 8.55 -10.86
N LYS A 61 3.90 8.06 -11.04
CA LYS A 61 4.81 7.73 -9.95
C LYS A 61 5.09 8.90 -9.01
N GLU A 62 5.19 10.12 -9.52
CA GLU A 62 5.49 11.30 -8.70
C GLU A 62 4.28 11.80 -7.89
N GLU A 63 3.06 11.54 -8.35
CA GLU A 63 1.83 11.94 -7.67
C GLU A 63 1.28 10.86 -6.74
N LEU A 64 1.53 9.58 -7.04
CA LEU A 64 0.99 8.45 -6.28
C LEU A 64 1.28 8.55 -4.77
N PRO A 65 2.53 8.79 -4.29
CA PRO A 65 2.78 8.95 -2.87
C PRO A 65 2.02 10.14 -2.25
N LYS A 66 1.88 11.25 -2.99
CA LYS A 66 1.17 12.45 -2.51
C LYS A 66 -0.32 12.16 -2.31
N VAL A 67 -0.93 11.38 -3.20
CA VAL A 67 -2.33 10.96 -3.04
C VAL A 67 -2.47 10.05 -1.82
N LEU A 68 -1.59 9.04 -1.69
CA LEU A 68 -1.65 8.08 -0.58
C LEU A 68 -1.46 8.74 0.79
N HIS A 69 -0.59 9.76 0.89
CA HIS A 69 -0.41 10.52 2.13
C HIS A 69 -1.61 11.40 2.52
N ARG A 70 -2.59 11.63 1.62
CA ARG A 70 -3.78 12.44 1.87
C ARG A 70 -5.04 11.64 2.23
N LEU A 71 -5.01 10.31 2.08
CA LEU A 71 -6.09 9.42 2.49
C LEU A 71 -6.14 9.29 4.02
#